data_AF-A0A2I0IET3-F1
#
_entry.id   AF-A0A2I0IET3-F1
#
_cell.length_a   1.000
_cell.length_b   1.000
_cell.length_c   1.000
_cell.angle_alpha   90.00
_cell.angle_beta   90.00
_cell.angle_gamma   90.00
#
_symmetry.space_group_name_H-M   'P 1'
#
loop_
_entity.id
_entity.type
_entity.pdbx_description
1 polymer ?
#
loop_
_entity_poly.entity_id
_entity_poly.type
_entity_poly.pdbx_seq_one_letter_code
_entity_poly.pdbx_strand_id
1 'polypeptide(L)'
;MAAESTQSPPSCPIKHIVILVQENRSFDHMLGWMKSLNPEIDGVTGAESNPLPASSAESEDQNSIPRLLHFQDNATYIDPDPDHSFQAIYEQ
;
A
#
# COMPACT_ATOMS: atom_id res chain seq x y z
N MET A 1 30.54 -15.40 -35.78
CA MET A 1 30.28 -15.55 -34.34
C MET A 1 30.48 -14.18 -33.70
N ALA A 2 29.42 -13.38 -33.59
CA ALA A 2 29.50 -12.09 -32.91
C ALA A 2 29.39 -12.34 -31.41
N ALA A 3 30.35 -11.85 -30.64
CA ALA A 3 30.33 -11.97 -29.19
C ALA A 3 29.26 -11.02 -28.64
N GLU A 4 28.26 -11.57 -27.97
CA GLU A 4 27.27 -10.84 -27.20
C GLU A 4 27.98 -10.17 -26.03
N SER A 5 28.08 -8.84 -26.06
CA SER A 5 28.59 -8.05 -24.95
C SER A 5 27.57 -8.05 -23.81
N THR A 6 27.81 -8.88 -22.80
CA THR A 6 27.06 -8.87 -21.53
C THR A 6 27.33 -7.55 -20.80
N GLN A 7 26.41 -6.61 -20.96
CA GLN A 7 26.44 -5.33 -20.25
C GLN A 7 26.10 -5.62 -18.78
N SER A 8 27.04 -5.34 -17.87
CA SER A 8 26.79 -5.44 -16.43
C SER A 8 25.61 -4.55 -16.06
N PRO A 9 24.65 -5.02 -15.23
CA PRO A 9 23.51 -4.21 -14.86
C PRO A 9 23.98 -2.89 -14.25
N PRO A 10 23.33 -1.76 -14.57
CA PRO A 10 23.70 -0.46 -14.02
C PRO A 10 23.74 -0.56 -12.50
N SER A 11 24.83 -0.09 -11.90
CA SER A 11 24.98 -0.10 -10.46
C SER A 11 23.92 0.81 -9.85
N CYS A 12 22.81 0.25 -9.36
CA CYS A 12 21.83 0.98 -8.58
C CYS A 12 22.46 1.31 -7.21
N PRO A 13 22.83 2.58 -6.94
CA PRO A 13 23.59 2.92 -5.74
C PRO A 13 22.70 2.97 -4.49
N ILE A 14 21.39 3.04 -4.67
CA ILE A 14 20.40 3.12 -3.58
C ILE A 14 20.00 1.72 -3.17
N LYS A 15 20.30 1.36 -1.92
CA LYS A 15 20.02 0.03 -1.35
C LYS A 15 18.75 -0.01 -0.50
N HIS A 16 18.41 1.11 0.14
CA HIS A 16 17.31 1.20 1.10
C HIS A 16 16.57 2.52 0.93
N ILE A 17 15.24 2.46 0.95
CA ILE A 17 14.35 3.61 1.01
C ILE A 17 13.56 3.46 2.30
N VAL A 18 13.62 4.48 3.16
CA VAL A 18 12.82 4.56 4.38
C VAL A 18 11.74 5.59 4.13
N ILE A 19 10.48 5.20 4.33
CA ILE A 19 9.35 6.11 4.17
C ILE A 19 8.65 6.27 5.51
N LEU A 20 8.55 7.52 5.94
CA LEU A 20 7.69 7.93 7.03
C LEU A 20 6.40 8.46 6.42
N VAL A 21 5.28 7.87 6.79
CA VAL A 21 3.95 8.31 6.34
C VAL A 21 3.13 8.78 7.53
N GLN A 22 2.49 9.93 7.37
CA GLN A 22 1.48 10.46 8.27
C GLN A 22 0.11 10.38 7.59
N GLU A 23 -0.87 9.93 8.37
CA GLU A 23 -2.27 9.67 7.99
C GLU A 23 -2.49 8.89 6.67
N ASN A 24 -3.69 8.96 6.07
CA ASN A 24 -4.32 8.07 5.07
C ASN A 24 -3.61 7.93 3.70
N ARG A 25 -2.29 7.89 3.68
CA ARG A 25 -1.43 7.57 2.54
C ARG A 25 -0.73 6.25 2.86
N SER A 26 -1.43 5.15 2.65
CA SER A 26 -0.88 3.81 2.85
C SER A 26 0.28 3.54 1.86
N PHE A 27 1.15 2.58 2.18
CA PHE A 27 2.35 2.25 1.40
C PHE A 27 2.07 1.97 -0.08
N ASP A 28 0.91 1.38 -0.37
CA ASP A 28 0.43 1.07 -1.71
C ASP A 28 0.24 2.31 -2.60
N HIS A 29 -0.23 3.42 -2.03
CA HIS A 29 -0.38 4.68 -2.74
C HIS A 29 0.97 5.32 -3.10
N MET A 30 2.03 5.04 -2.35
CA MET A 30 3.36 5.61 -2.62
C MET A 30 4.23 4.70 -3.49
N LEU A 31 4.49 3.47 -3.04
CA LEU A 31 5.41 2.56 -3.70
C LEU A 31 4.76 1.25 -4.14
N GLY A 32 3.67 0.80 -3.50
CA GLY A 32 3.11 -0.50 -3.83
C GLY A 32 2.66 -0.57 -5.30
N TRP A 33 2.08 0.50 -5.86
CA TRP A 33 1.68 0.54 -7.29
C TRP A 33 2.86 0.51 -8.27
N MET A 34 4.07 0.86 -7.82
CA MET A 34 5.24 0.86 -8.69
C MET A 34 5.65 -0.55 -9.13
N LYS A 35 5.09 -1.61 -8.53
CA LYS A 35 5.25 -2.98 -9.03
C LYS A 35 4.85 -3.13 -10.50
N SER A 36 3.85 -2.37 -10.96
CA SER A 36 3.43 -2.34 -12.37
C SER A 36 4.51 -1.79 -13.31
N LEU A 37 5.37 -0.90 -12.82
CA LEU A 37 6.46 -0.27 -13.57
C LEU A 37 7.77 -1.04 -13.43
N ASN A 38 8.05 -1.53 -12.22
CA ASN A 38 9.21 -2.38 -11.93
C ASN A 38 8.74 -3.64 -11.16
N PRO A 39 8.62 -4.78 -11.85
CA PRO A 39 8.19 -6.04 -11.24
C PRO A 39 9.09 -6.57 -10.11
N GLU A 40 10.35 -6.12 -10.04
CA GLU A 40 11.29 -6.48 -8.97
C GLU A 40 10.91 -5.86 -7.62
N ILE A 41 10.05 -4.84 -7.62
CA ILE A 41 9.51 -4.24 -6.40
C ILE A 41 8.55 -5.22 -5.75
N ASP A 42 8.75 -5.48 -4.46
CA ASP A 42 7.79 -6.17 -3.61
C ASP A 42 6.63 -5.24 -3.22
N GLY A 43 5.81 -4.91 -4.22
CA GLY A 43 4.62 -4.08 -4.10
C GLY A 43 3.31 -4.88 -4.14
N VAL A 44 2.18 -4.18 -4.31
CA VAL A 44 0.85 -4.82 -4.31
C VAL A 44 0.54 -5.48 -5.65
N THR A 45 -0.17 -6.60 -5.56
CA THR A 45 -0.58 -7.44 -6.70
C THR A 45 -2.07 -7.33 -7.01
N GLY A 46 -2.86 -6.79 -6.08
CA GLY A 46 -4.33 -6.76 -6.14
C GLY A 46 -4.99 -7.97 -5.46
N ALA A 47 -4.20 -8.95 -5.02
CA ALA A 47 -4.72 -10.11 -4.29
C ALA A 47 -4.77 -9.88 -2.76
N GLU A 48 -4.23 -8.77 -2.28
CA GLU A 48 -4.14 -8.45 -0.86
C GLU A 48 -5.53 -8.15 -0.26
N SER A 49 -5.68 -8.41 1.04
CA SER A 49 -6.91 -8.09 1.76
C SER A 49 -6.65 -7.92 3.24
N ASN A 50 -7.40 -7.02 3.89
CA ASN A 50 -7.42 -6.90 5.34
C ASN A 50 -8.75 -7.45 5.90
N PRO A 51 -8.73 -8.14 7.05
CA PRO A 51 -9.95 -8.49 7.75
C PRO A 51 -10.64 -7.21 8.22
N LEU A 52 -11.92 -7.07 7.94
CA LEU A 52 -12.75 -6.06 8.57
C LEU A 52 -13.00 -6.49 10.02
N PRO A 53 -12.97 -5.53 10.98
CA PRO A 53 -13.44 -5.81 12.32
C PRO A 53 -14.86 -6.39 12.22
N ALA A 54 -15.13 -7.47 12.94
CA ALA A 54 -16.50 -7.90 13.17
C ALA A 54 -17.18 -6.73 13.88
N SER A 55 -18.03 -5.99 13.17
CA SER A 55 -18.81 -4.91 13.76
C SER A 55 -19.51 -5.49 14.98
N SER A 56 -19.26 -4.88 16.15
CA SER A 56 -19.62 -5.38 17.48
C SER A 56 -21.13 -5.35 17.76
N ALA A 57 -21.97 -5.90 16.86
CA ALA A 57 -23.40 -6.01 17.13
C ALA A 57 -24.18 -7.10 16.35
N GLU A 58 -23.70 -7.69 15.25
CA GLU A 58 -24.60 -8.48 14.37
C GLU A 58 -24.15 -9.91 14.05
N SER A 59 -23.15 -10.46 14.75
CA SER A 59 -22.89 -11.90 14.70
C SER A 59 -22.09 -12.38 15.92
N GLU A 60 -22.80 -12.77 16.99
CA GLU A 60 -22.26 -13.60 18.08
C GLU A 60 -21.98 -15.05 17.64
N ASP A 61 -21.54 -15.25 16.39
CA ASP A 61 -21.05 -16.54 15.94
C ASP A 61 -19.53 -16.51 15.95
N GLN A 62 -18.95 -17.05 17.03
CA GLN A 62 -17.49 -17.17 17.21
C GLN A 62 -16.82 -18.06 16.14
N ASN A 63 -17.59 -18.59 15.18
CA ASN A 63 -17.13 -19.39 14.05
C ASN A 63 -17.36 -18.72 12.68
N SER A 64 -17.76 -17.45 12.64
CA SER A 64 -17.93 -16.71 11.39
C SER A 64 -16.59 -16.28 10.79
N ILE A 65 -16.36 -16.62 9.51
CA ILE A 65 -15.18 -16.20 8.74
C ILE A 65 -15.16 -14.66 8.68
N PRO A 66 -14.04 -14.00 9.01
CA PRO A 66 -13.98 -12.54 8.98
C PRO A 66 -14.24 -12.03 7.57
N ARG A 67 -15.11 -11.01 7.45
CA ARG A 67 -15.35 -10.34 6.17
C ARG A 67 -14.03 -9.69 5.74
N LEU A 68 -13.58 -9.97 4.52
CA LEU A 68 -12.35 -9.41 3.99
C LEU A 68 -12.64 -8.15 3.17
N LEU A 69 -11.87 -7.09 3.42
CA LEU A 69 -11.74 -5.94 2.54
C LEU A 69 -10.58 -6.21 1.59
N HIS A 70 -10.90 -6.52 0.34
CA HIS A 70 -9.90 -6.73 -0.69
C HIS A 70 -9.33 -5.41 -1.20
N PHE A 71 -8.06 -5.44 -1.56
CA PHE A 71 -7.36 -4.35 -2.21
C PHE A 71 -8.06 -3.94 -3.51
N GLN A 72 -8.28 -2.64 -3.70
CA GLN A 72 -8.91 -2.04 -4.89
C GLN A 72 -8.33 -0.65 -5.14
N ASP A 73 -8.48 -0.15 -6.37
CA ASP A 73 -8.02 1.17 -6.83
C ASP A 73 -9.15 2.22 -6.88
N ASN A 74 -10.28 1.95 -6.23
CA ASN A 74 -11.49 2.77 -6.26
C ASN A 74 -11.67 3.67 -5.02
N ALA A 75 -10.60 3.90 -4.26
CA ALA A 75 -10.64 4.77 -3.09
C ALA A 75 -11.14 6.17 -3.50
N THR A 76 -12.25 6.60 -2.90
CA THR A 76 -12.85 7.89 -3.17
C THR A 76 -12.22 8.97 -2.31
N TYR A 77 -12.15 10.20 -2.81
CA TYR A 77 -11.85 11.35 -1.98
C TYR A 77 -12.99 11.54 -0.96
N ILE A 78 -12.67 11.49 0.34
CA ILE A 78 -13.64 11.65 1.42
C ILE A 78 -13.60 13.11 1.88
N ASP A 79 -14.77 13.75 1.98
CA ASP A 79 -14.99 15.09 2.52
C ASP A 79 -15.92 14.97 3.75
N PRO A 80 -15.54 15.46 4.95
CA PRO A 80 -14.35 16.26 5.26
C PRO A 80 -13.06 15.44 5.24
N ASP A 81 -12.10 15.90 4.44
CA ASP A 81 -10.69 15.51 4.52
C ASP A 81 -10.10 16.35 5.66
N PRO A 82 -9.69 15.74 6.79
CA PRO A 82 -9.05 16.49 7.87
C PRO A 82 -7.88 17.31 7.32
N ASP A 83 -7.64 18.49 7.87
CA ASP A 83 -6.52 19.30 7.43
C ASP A 83 -5.20 18.50 7.62
N HIS A 84 -4.36 18.47 6.59
CA HIS A 84 -3.09 17.73 6.55
C HIS A 84 -1.91 18.62 6.97
N SER A 85 -2.19 19.80 7.51
CA SER A 85 -1.17 20.68 8.06
C SER A 85 -0.56 20.09 9.34
N PHE A 86 0.69 20.46 9.62
CA PHE A 86 1.36 20.05 10.86
C PHE A 86 0.55 20.42 12.11
N GLN A 87 -0.16 21.55 12.06
CA GLN A 87 -1.00 22.03 13.16
C GLN A 87 -2.22 21.14 13.38
N ALA A 88 -2.88 20.73 12.29
CA ALA A 88 -4.08 19.90 12.35
C ALA A 88 -3.82 18.49 12.90
N ILE A 89 -2.62 17.95 12.73
CA ILE A 89 -2.21 16.66 13.34
C ILE A 89 -2.28 16.71 14.88
N TYR A 90 -2.08 17.88 15.50
CA TYR A 90 -2.20 18.03 16.96
C TYR A 90 -3.64 18.17 17.44
N GLU A 91 -4.58 18.37 16.53
CA GLU A 91 -6.00 18.65 16.82
C GLU A 91 -6.90 17.42 16.59
N GLN A 92 -6.34 16.33 16.05
CA GLN A 92 -6.96 15.00 15.92
C GLN A 92 -6.74 14.15 17.17
#